data_AF-A0A7J2ZHT2-F1
#
_entry.id   AF-A0A7J2ZHT2-F1
#
_cell.length_a   1.000
_cell.length_b   1.000
_cell.length_c   1.000
_cell.angle_alpha   90.00
_cell.angle_beta   90.00
_cell.angle_gamma   90.00
#
_symmetry.space_group_name_H-M   'P 1'
#
loop_
_entity.id
_entity.type
_entity.pdbx_description
1 polymer ?
#
loop_
_entity_poly.entity_id
_entity_poly.type
_entity_poly.pdbx_seq_one_letter_code
_entity_poly.pdbx_strand_id
1 'polypeptide(L)'
;MSSTPWIGDKWFVSPFNFAPEVLSSMNLPRKVEIYDVTLRDGEQCPGVVFRSDEKVRIAQLLDEVGVHRIEAGMPVVSEDDFKAVKQIAQLGLKAKVKAFCRARRDDIDTSLRADVWGVLIELPSSKTLIERGYRWDE
;
A
#
# COMPACT_ATOMS: atom_id res chain seq x y z
N MET A 1 -28.88 2.54 -20.80
CA MET A 1 -27.74 2.39 -19.88
C MET A 1 -26.51 2.92 -20.58
N SER A 2 -25.57 3.56 -19.87
CA SER A 2 -24.29 4.03 -20.46
C SER A 2 -23.58 2.85 -21.12
N SER A 3 -22.96 3.06 -22.29
CA SER A 3 -22.12 2.05 -22.95
C SER A 3 -20.85 1.71 -22.17
N THR A 4 -20.50 2.53 -21.17
CA THR A 4 -19.30 2.38 -20.34
C THR A 4 -19.63 2.62 -18.86
N PRO A 5 -20.39 1.71 -18.20
CA PRO A 5 -20.80 1.89 -16.80
C PRO A 5 -19.64 1.88 -15.79
N TRP A 6 -18.44 1.49 -16.22
CA TRP A 6 -17.21 1.50 -15.42
C TRP A 6 -16.47 2.85 -15.39
N ILE A 7 -16.99 3.87 -16.11
CA ILE A 7 -16.46 5.24 -16.10
C ILE A 7 -17.56 6.17 -15.56
N GLY A 8 -17.31 6.79 -14.41
CA GLY A 8 -18.14 7.85 -13.86
C GLY A 8 -17.42 9.19 -13.85
N ASP A 9 -18.12 10.27 -13.50
CA ASP A 9 -17.57 11.63 -13.52
C ASP A 9 -16.35 11.82 -12.60
N LYS A 10 -16.24 10.99 -11.55
CA LYS A 10 -15.21 11.10 -10.50
C LYS A 10 -14.44 9.81 -10.26
N TRP A 11 -14.73 8.75 -11.01
CA TRP A 11 -14.17 7.43 -10.75
C TRP A 11 -14.11 6.59 -12.01
N PHE A 12 -13.15 5.67 -12.01
CA PHE A 12 -12.95 4.68 -13.05
C PHE A 12 -12.67 3.34 -12.36
N VAL A 13 -13.26 2.27 -12.88
CA VAL A 13 -12.94 0.90 -12.48
C VAL A 13 -12.72 0.03 -13.72
N SER A 14 -12.21 -1.18 -13.52
CA SER A 14 -12.05 -2.15 -14.61
C SER A 14 -13.40 -2.51 -15.24
N PRO A 15 -13.52 -2.56 -16.58
CA PRO A 15 -14.71 -3.08 -17.25
C PRO A 15 -15.07 -4.51 -16.81
N PHE A 16 -14.06 -5.30 -16.42
CA PHE A 16 -14.24 -6.68 -15.96
C PHE A 16 -15.07 -6.77 -14.66
N ASN A 17 -15.16 -5.70 -13.87
CA ASN A 17 -16.04 -5.67 -12.69
C ASN A 17 -17.53 -5.77 -13.07
N PHE A 18 -17.88 -5.49 -14.34
CA PHE A 18 -19.24 -5.57 -14.89
C PHE A 18 -19.47 -6.82 -15.73
N ALA A 19 -18.53 -7.77 -15.75
CA ALA A 19 -18.73 -9.05 -16.41
C ALA A 19 -19.93 -9.80 -15.76
N PRO A 20 -20.81 -10.45 -16.53
CA PRO A 20 -22.02 -11.10 -15.99
C PRO A 20 -21.72 -12.08 -14.85
N GLU A 21 -20.60 -12.78 -14.91
CA GLU A 21 -20.19 -13.78 -13.92
C GLU A 21 -19.86 -13.11 -12.57
N VAL A 22 -19.22 -11.94 -12.61
CA VAL A 22 -18.88 -11.13 -11.43
C VAL A 22 -20.15 -10.53 -10.83
N LEU A 23 -21.02 -9.95 -11.66
CA LEU A 23 -22.26 -9.32 -11.19
C LEU A 23 -23.23 -10.35 -10.58
N SER A 24 -23.33 -11.54 -11.17
CA SER A 24 -24.22 -12.61 -10.68
C SER A 24 -23.86 -13.14 -9.29
N SER A 25 -22.59 -12.98 -8.89
CA SER A 25 -22.05 -13.45 -7.62
C SER A 25 -21.67 -12.32 -6.66
N MET A 26 -22.03 -11.06 -6.99
CA MET A 26 -21.61 -9.89 -6.24
C MET A 26 -22.26 -9.84 -4.85
N ASN A 27 -21.44 -9.96 -3.81
CA ASN A 27 -21.86 -9.82 -2.42
C ASN A 27 -20.89 -8.86 -1.69
N LEU A 28 -21.28 -7.59 -1.61
CA LEU A 28 -20.43 -6.56 -1.01
C LEU A 28 -20.43 -6.66 0.52
N PRO A 29 -19.27 -6.48 1.19
CA PRO A 29 -19.20 -6.52 2.64
C PRO A 29 -19.92 -5.31 3.25
N ARG A 30 -20.50 -5.49 4.45
CA ARG A 30 -21.13 -4.39 5.21
C ARG A 30 -20.13 -3.34 5.70
N LYS A 31 -18.86 -3.71 5.86
CA LYS A 31 -17.78 -2.84 6.31
C LYS A 31 -16.64 -2.89 5.30
N VAL A 32 -16.16 -1.72 4.91
CA VAL A 32 -14.98 -1.52 4.06
C VAL A 32 -13.89 -0.89 4.93
N GLU A 33 -12.66 -1.41 4.82
CA GLU A 33 -11.50 -0.79 5.45
C GLU A 33 -10.62 -0.16 4.38
N ILE A 34 -10.06 1.00 4.68
CA ILE A 34 -9.17 1.74 3.78
C ILE A 34 -7.73 1.47 4.19
N TYR A 35 -6.95 0.99 3.22
CA TYR A 35 -5.51 0.85 3.30
C TYR A 35 -4.89 1.94 2.40
N ASP A 36 -4.26 2.92 3.02
CA ASP A 36 -3.68 4.05 2.31
C ASP A 36 -2.20 3.82 2.00
N VAL A 37 -1.80 4.08 0.75
CA VAL A 37 -0.42 3.89 0.25
C VAL A 37 0.26 5.20 -0.14
N THR A 38 -0.27 6.35 0.28
CA THR A 38 0.27 7.68 -0.09
C THR A 38 1.75 7.81 0.26
N LEU A 39 2.15 7.32 1.44
CA LEU A 39 3.52 7.45 1.96
C LEU A 39 4.53 6.47 1.35
N ARG A 40 4.08 5.49 0.56
CA ARG A 40 4.94 4.51 -0.13
C ARG A 40 4.78 4.64 -1.63
N ASP A 41 3.62 4.25 -2.15
CA ASP A 41 3.37 4.20 -3.59
C ASP A 41 3.16 5.60 -4.17
N GLY A 42 2.54 6.50 -3.38
CA GLY A 42 2.43 7.92 -3.74
C GLY A 42 3.78 8.62 -3.86
N GLU A 43 4.78 8.24 -3.07
CA GLU A 43 6.14 8.78 -3.16
C GLU A 43 6.89 8.32 -4.42
N GLN A 44 6.48 7.21 -5.06
CA GLN A 44 7.07 6.76 -6.33
C GLN A 44 6.63 7.61 -7.53
N CYS A 45 5.72 8.57 -7.32
CA CYS A 45 5.32 9.51 -8.34
C CYS A 45 6.49 10.46 -8.71
N PRO A 46 6.83 10.60 -10.01
CA PRO A 46 7.90 11.51 -10.44
C PRO A 46 7.70 12.93 -9.91
N GLY A 47 8.73 13.46 -9.23
CA GLY A 47 8.71 14.80 -8.65
C GLY A 47 8.14 14.89 -7.24
N VAL A 48 7.71 13.76 -6.64
CA VAL A 48 7.31 13.68 -5.23
C VAL A 48 8.47 13.12 -4.42
N VAL A 49 8.87 13.84 -3.37
CA VAL A 49 9.84 13.38 -2.38
C VAL A 49 9.39 13.91 -1.03
N PHE A 50 9.12 13.04 -0.06
CA PHE A 50 8.68 13.48 1.26
C PHE A 50 9.84 13.48 2.24
N ARG A 51 10.03 14.60 2.93
CA ARG A 51 10.91 14.67 4.10
C ARG A 51 10.26 13.92 5.28
N SER A 52 11.07 13.47 6.23
CA SER A 52 10.57 12.68 7.37
C SER A 52 9.46 13.38 8.17
N ASP A 53 9.60 14.69 8.40
CA ASP A 53 8.59 15.53 9.05
C ASP A 53 7.30 15.63 8.24
N GLU A 54 7.39 15.69 6.91
CA GLU A 54 6.24 15.67 6.01
C GLU A 54 5.54 14.31 6.05
N LYS A 55 6.29 13.20 6.03
CA LYS A 55 5.72 11.84 6.15
C LYS A 55 4.94 11.69 7.47
N VAL A 56 5.51 12.15 8.58
CA VAL A 56 4.87 12.16 9.90
C VAL A 56 3.59 12.99 9.88
N ARG A 57 3.63 14.19 9.30
CA ARG A 57 2.45 15.06 9.22
C ARG A 57 1.33 14.44 8.38
N ILE A 58 1.68 13.85 7.23
CA ILE A 58 0.71 13.15 6.37
C ILE A 58 0.11 11.95 7.11
N ALA A 59 0.91 11.15 7.82
CA ALA A 59 0.41 10.02 8.60
C ALA A 59 -0.62 10.43 9.66
N GLN A 60 -0.39 11.55 10.36
CA GLN A 60 -1.35 12.10 11.31
C GLN A 60 -2.65 12.55 10.63
N LEU A 61 -2.56 13.20 9.47
CA LEU A 61 -3.73 13.64 8.70
C LEU A 61 -4.54 12.45 8.18
N LEU A 62 -3.87 11.39 7.72
CA LEU A 62 -4.52 10.14 7.31
C LEU A 62 -5.27 9.50 8.49
N ASP A 63 -4.66 9.46 9.68
CA ASP A 63 -5.30 8.97 10.90
C ASP A 63 -6.52 9.83 11.30
N GLU A 64 -6.41 11.15 11.20
CA GLU A 64 -7.48 12.10 11.50
C GLU A 64 -8.69 11.91 10.58
N VAL A 65 -8.46 11.68 9.29
CA VAL A 65 -9.51 11.37 8.30
C VAL A 65 -10.14 9.99 8.54
N GLY A 66 -9.49 9.13 9.32
CA GLY A 66 -10.02 7.84 9.74
C GLY A 66 -9.66 6.68 8.81
N VAL A 67 -8.51 6.74 8.12
CA VAL A 67 -8.02 5.56 7.40
C VAL A 67 -7.71 4.44 8.39
N HIS A 68 -7.89 3.19 7.96
CA HIS A 68 -7.79 2.06 8.87
C HIS A 68 -6.35 1.56 8.99
N ARG A 69 -5.59 1.67 7.89
CA ARG A 69 -4.22 1.17 7.76
C ARG A 69 -3.43 2.14 6.89
N ILE A 70 -2.20 2.41 7.28
CA ILE A 70 -1.28 3.30 6.58
C ILE A 70 -0.04 2.48 6.21
N GLU A 71 0.32 2.43 4.93
CA GLU A 71 1.63 1.94 4.50
C GLU A 71 2.64 3.07 4.58
N ALA A 72 3.45 3.09 5.64
CA ALA A 72 4.32 4.21 5.97
C ALA A 72 5.62 4.29 5.15
N GLY A 73 5.91 3.28 4.32
CA GLY A 73 7.13 3.20 3.51
C GLY A 73 7.77 1.81 3.53
N MET A 74 9.02 1.75 3.07
CA MET A 74 9.85 0.54 3.02
C MET A 74 11.14 0.74 3.85
N PRO A 75 11.18 0.28 5.12
CA PRO A 75 12.27 0.57 6.05
C PRO A 75 13.67 0.16 5.59
N VAL A 76 13.77 -0.86 4.72
CA VAL A 76 15.08 -1.37 4.25
C VAL A 76 15.71 -0.51 3.15
N VAL A 77 14.99 0.46 2.58
CA VAL A 77 15.49 1.30 1.47
C VAL A 77 16.61 2.23 1.93
N SER A 78 16.45 2.86 3.09
CA SER A 78 17.42 3.80 3.63
C SER A 78 17.28 3.91 5.14
N GLU A 79 18.33 4.42 5.80
CA GLU A 79 18.29 4.73 7.23
C GLU A 79 17.25 5.82 7.54
N ASP A 80 17.02 6.76 6.61
CA ASP A 80 16.03 7.82 6.76
C ASP A 80 14.60 7.28 6.66
N ASP A 81 14.34 6.34 5.73
CA ASP A 81 13.06 5.62 5.66
C ASP A 81 12.81 4.78 6.90
N PHE A 82 13.84 4.07 7.39
CA PHE A 82 13.75 3.34 8.64
C PHE A 82 13.32 4.24 9.81
N LYS A 83 14.01 5.38 9.97
CA LYS A 83 13.71 6.35 11.03
C LYS A 83 12.31 6.95 10.88
N ALA A 84 11.92 7.35 9.66
CA ALA A 84 10.61 7.93 9.40
C ALA A 84 9.48 6.92 9.70
N VAL A 85 9.58 5.69 9.21
CA VAL A 85 8.58 4.64 9.47
C VAL A 85 8.51 4.33 10.96
N LYS A 86 9.66 4.19 11.64
CA LYS A 86 9.69 3.95 13.09
C LYS A 86 9.05 5.08 13.88
N GLN A 87 9.34 6.33 13.50
CA GLN A 87 8.73 7.50 14.12
C GLN A 87 7.21 7.48 13.97
N ILE A 88 6.70 7.20 12.75
CA ILE A 88 5.26 7.11 12.48
C ILE A 88 4.60 5.99 13.29
N ALA A 89 5.22 4.82 13.37
CA ALA A 89 4.71 3.69 14.14
C ALA A 89 4.57 4.01 15.65
N GLN A 90 5.42 4.90 16.17
CA GLN A 90 5.44 5.29 17.58
C GLN A 90 4.52 6.47 17.92
N LEU A 91 3.80 7.06 16.95
CA LEU A 91 2.89 8.20 17.18
C LEU A 91 1.62 7.86 17.98
N GLY A 92 1.31 6.58 18.17
CA GLY A 92 0.07 6.16 18.84
C GLY A 92 -1.20 6.45 18.03
N LEU A 93 -1.10 6.39 16.70
CA LEU A 93 -2.23 6.57 15.78
C LEU A 93 -3.30 5.48 16.00
N LYS A 94 -4.55 5.79 15.64
CA LYS A 94 -5.63 4.79 15.63
C LYS A 94 -5.48 3.82 14.45
N ALA A 95 -5.00 4.33 13.32
CA ALA A 95 -4.68 3.57 12.12
C ALA A 95 -3.54 2.58 12.40
N LYS A 96 -3.65 1.38 11.83
CA LYS A 96 -2.57 0.40 11.90
C LYS A 96 -1.45 0.79 10.93
N VAL A 97 -0.32 1.20 11.48
CA VAL A 97 0.88 1.52 10.70
C VAL A 97 1.53 0.23 10.20
N LYS A 98 1.72 0.11 8.89
CA LYS A 98 2.33 -1.04 8.22
C LYS A 98 3.54 -0.61 7.39
N ALA A 99 4.48 -1.54 7.21
CA ALA A 99 5.60 -1.36 6.30
C ALA A 99 5.47 -2.29 5.09
N PHE A 100 5.93 -1.80 3.94
CA PHE A 100 6.16 -2.62 2.77
C PHE A 100 7.51 -3.33 2.89
N CYS A 101 7.57 -4.62 2.54
CA CYS A 101 8.83 -5.33 2.38
C CYS A 101 8.77 -6.38 1.27
N ARG A 102 9.93 -6.72 0.69
CA ARG A 102 10.02 -7.87 -0.21
C ARG A 102 9.97 -9.15 0.64
N ALA A 103 9.73 -10.30 -0.01
CA ALA A 103 9.82 -11.61 0.62
C ALA A 103 11.27 -12.05 0.95
N ARG A 104 12.00 -11.22 1.70
CA ARG A 104 13.37 -11.47 2.17
C ARG A 104 13.41 -11.29 3.68
N ARG A 105 14.16 -12.17 4.35
CA ARG A 105 14.31 -12.15 5.81
C ARG A 105 14.78 -10.78 6.31
N ASP A 106 15.83 -10.23 5.71
CA ASP A 106 16.41 -8.96 6.16
C ASP A 106 15.43 -7.77 6.05
N ASP A 107 14.60 -7.75 5.00
CA ASP A 107 13.57 -6.71 4.83
C ASP A 107 12.48 -6.82 5.92
N ILE A 108 12.08 -8.06 6.26
CA ILE A 108 11.09 -8.34 7.32
C ILE A 108 11.67 -7.99 8.69
N ASP A 109 12.92 -8.40 8.97
CA ASP A 109 13.60 -8.12 10.23
C ASP A 109 13.82 -6.62 10.43
N THR A 110 14.14 -5.89 9.35
CA THR A 110 14.26 -4.43 9.40
C THR A 110 12.90 -3.77 9.65
N SER A 111 11.82 -4.28 9.04
CA SER A 111 10.47 -3.78 9.29
C SER A 111 10.01 -4.04 10.73
N LEU A 112 10.32 -5.21 11.29
CA LEU A 112 10.09 -5.54 12.70
C LEU A 112 10.80 -4.54 13.65
N ARG A 113 12.05 -4.19 13.35
CA ARG A 113 12.83 -3.20 14.12
C ARG A 113 12.26 -1.77 14.06
N ALA A 114 11.40 -1.50 13.08
CA ALA A 114 10.69 -0.22 12.94
C ALA A 114 9.37 -0.18 13.74
N ASP A 115 9.07 -1.19 14.55
CA ASP A 115 7.91 -1.23 15.46
C ASP A 115 6.54 -1.13 14.77
N VAL A 116 6.46 -1.45 13.47
CA VAL A 116 5.19 -1.40 12.72
C VAL A 116 4.22 -2.49 13.20
N TRP A 117 2.92 -2.23 13.07
CA TRP A 117 1.87 -3.18 13.44
C TRP A 117 1.92 -4.46 12.60
N GLY A 118 2.38 -4.37 11.35
CA GLY A 118 2.66 -5.53 10.54
C GLY A 118 3.22 -5.17 9.16
N VAL A 119 3.63 -6.19 8.42
CA VAL A 119 4.21 -6.01 7.09
C VAL A 119 3.21 -6.33 5.97
N LEU A 120 3.42 -5.76 4.79
CA LEU A 120 2.83 -6.17 3.53
C LEU A 120 3.94 -6.69 2.63
N ILE A 121 3.74 -7.88 2.07
CA ILE A 121 4.70 -8.55 1.21
C ILE A 121 4.08 -8.70 -0.17
N GLU A 122 4.81 -8.26 -1.19
CA GLU A 122 4.47 -8.49 -2.60
C GLU A 122 5.39 -9.54 -3.22
N LEU A 123 4.77 -10.39 -4.03
CA LEU A 123 5.42 -11.45 -4.79
C LEU A 123 5.01 -11.32 -6.25
N PRO A 124 5.96 -11.28 -7.19
CA PRO A 124 5.63 -11.30 -8.60
C PRO A 124 5.02 -12.66 -8.96
N SER A 125 3.83 -12.65 -9.57
CA SER A 125 3.13 -13.86 -10.06
C SER A 125 3.05 -13.94 -11.58
N SER A 126 3.43 -12.87 -12.29
CA SER A 126 3.42 -12.84 -13.75
C SER A 126 4.53 -13.73 -14.29
N LYS A 127 4.15 -14.73 -15.09
CA LYS A 127 5.09 -15.64 -15.78
C LYS A 127 6.18 -14.87 -16.54
N THR A 128 5.81 -13.83 -17.27
CA THR A 128 6.78 -13.01 -18.01
C THR A 128 7.77 -12.31 -17.09
N LEU A 129 7.32 -11.76 -15.96
CA LEU A 129 8.21 -11.14 -14.99
C LEU A 129 9.12 -12.17 -14.34
N ILE A 130 8.61 -13.34 -13.97
CA ILE A 130 9.38 -14.42 -13.35
C ILE A 130 10.46 -14.93 -14.31
N GLU A 131 10.10 -15.33 -15.53
CA GLU A 131 11.03 -15.92 -16.50
C GLU A 131 12.01 -14.89 -17.09
N ARG A 132 11.51 -13.71 -17.48
CA ARG A 132 12.31 -12.75 -18.27
C ARG A 132 12.87 -11.62 -17.43
N GLY A 133 12.12 -11.13 -16.45
CA GLY A 133 12.52 -10.03 -15.58
C GLY A 133 13.47 -10.48 -14.48
N TYR A 134 12.98 -11.37 -13.62
CA TYR A 134 13.72 -11.90 -12.48
C TYR A 134 14.61 -13.09 -12.82
N ARG A 135 14.27 -13.82 -13.88
CA ARG A 135 14.96 -15.06 -14.30
C ARG A 135 15.10 -16.04 -13.14
N TRP A 136 14.01 -16.21 -12.40
CA TRP A 136 13.95 -17.25 -11.37
C TRP A 136 13.74 -18.59 -12.05
N ASP A 137 14.54 -19.57 -11.66
CA ASP A 137 14.36 -20.95 -12.09
C ASP A 137 13.01 -21.47 -11.53
N GLU A 138 12.28 -22.25 -12.33
CA GLU A 138 11.04 -22.93 -11.89
C GLU A 138 11.33 -24.01 -10.83
#